data_AF-A0A2W4MMP3-F1
#
_entry.id   AF-A0A2W4MMP3-F1
#
_cell.length_a   1.000
_cell.length_b   1.000
_cell.length_c   1.000
_cell.angle_alpha   90.00
_cell.angle_beta   90.00
_cell.angle_gamma   90.00
#
_symmetry.space_group_name_H-M   'P 1'
#
loop_
_entity.id
_entity.type
_entity.pdbx_description
1 polymer ?
#
loop_
_entity_poly.entity_id
_entity_poly.type
_entity_poly.pdbx_seq_one_letter_code
_entity_poly.pdbx_strand_id
1 'polypeptide(L)' 'MGWVGLRLTHPDEVDVAIEKAMAVNDRPVVVEVVIDPEEMVFPMVPAGGSNDFIAMGPEDL' A
#
# COMPACT_ATOMS: atom_id res chain seq x y z
N MET A 1 23.23 12.59 -1.17
CA MET A 1 22.69 12.34 0.18
C MET A 1 21.79 13.50 0.53
N GLY A 2 20.47 13.35 0.55
CA GLY A 2 19.59 14.51 0.77
C GLY A 2 18.10 14.26 0.55
N TRP A 3 17.54 13.25 1.21
CA TRP A 3 16.10 13.02 1.27
C TRP A 3 15.62 13.02 2.72
N VAL A 4 14.32 13.26 2.91
CA VAL A 4 13.64 12.97 4.18
C VAL A 4 13.15 11.53 4.12
N GLY A 5 13.45 10.74 5.15
CA GLY A 5 12.92 9.39 5.31
C GLY A 5 11.82 9.40 6.36
N LEU A 6 10.65 8.87 6.01
CA LEU A 6 9.54 8.61 6.93
C LEU A 6 9.25 7.11 6.89
N ARG A 7 8.92 6.53 8.04
CA ARG A 7 8.47 5.15 8.15
C ARG A 7 7.23 5.11 9.01
N LEU A 8 6.25 4.33 8.60
CA LEU A 8 5.08 4.01 9.42
C LEU A 8 4.82 2.51 9.43
N THR A 9 4.30 2.04 10.56
CA THR A 9 4.02 0.62 10.81
C THR A 9 2.60 0.39 11.29
N HIS A 10 1.86 1.45 11.61
CA HIS A 10 0.46 1.37 11.98
C HIS A 10 -0.45 2.27 11.13
N PRO A 11 -1.72 1.87 10.89
CA PRO A 11 -2.64 2.63 10.03
C PRO A 11 -3.00 4.03 10.54
N ASP A 12 -2.99 4.26 11.86
CA ASP A 12 -3.29 5.55 12.47
C ASP A 12 -2.19 6.60 12.23
N GLU A 13 -1.00 6.17 11.79
CA GLU A 13 0.13 7.04 11.46
C GLU A 13 0.06 7.60 10.03
N VAL A 14 -0.82 7.07 9.17
CA VAL A 14 -0.87 7.36 7.74
C VAL A 14 -1.09 8.85 7.47
N ASP A 15 -2.13 9.45 8.07
CA ASP A 15 -2.47 10.86 7.83
C ASP A 15 -1.32 11.77 8.25
N VAL A 16 -0.76 11.55 9.44
CA VAL A 16 0.36 12.33 9.98
C VAL A 16 1.62 12.17 9.13
N ALA A 17 1.90 10.98 8.60
CA ALA A 17 3.06 10.74 7.74
C ALA A 17 2.91 11.45 6.39
N ILE A 18 1.71 11.43 5.79
CA ILE A 18 1.42 12.14 4.54
C ILE A 18 1.53 13.65 4.75
N GLU A 19 0.95 14.19 5.81
CA GLU A 19 1.05 15.63 6.13
C GLU A 19 2.51 16.07 6.28
N LYS A 20 3.32 15.30 7.02
CA LYS A 20 4.77 15.56 7.16
C LYS A 20 5.50 15.48 5.83
N ALA A 21 5.18 14.51 4.98
CA ALA A 21 5.80 14.38 3.66
C ALA A 21 5.47 15.58 2.77
N MET A 22 4.20 16.00 2.73
CA MET A 22 3.72 17.11 1.91
C MET A 22 4.21 18.48 2.39
N ALA A 23 4.55 18.61 3.67
CA ALA A 23 5.14 19.84 4.22
C ALA A 23 6.60 20.06 3.77
N VAL A 24 7.30 19.02 3.30
CA VAL A 24 8.66 19.12 2.79
C VAL A 24 8.63 19.63 1.35
N ASN A 25 9.17 20.84 1.15
CA ASN A 25 9.15 21.54 -0.14
C ASN A 25 10.55 21.82 -0.73
N ASP A 26 11.61 21.36 -0.06
CA ASP A 26 13.01 21.69 -0.38
C ASP A 26 13.84 20.49 -0.86
N ARG A 27 13.30 19.25 -0.75
CA ARG A 27 14.00 18.01 -1.12
C ARG A 27 13.04 16.83 -1.28
N PRO A 28 13.47 15.71 -1.91
CA PRO A 28 12.66 14.50 -2.01
C PRO A 28 12.34 13.85 -0.65
N VAL A 29 11.20 13.17 -0.59
CA VAL A 29 10.76 12.39 0.56
C VAL A 29 10.57 10.94 0.14
N VAL A 30 11.08 10.00 0.95
CA VAL A 30 10.79 8.57 0.85
C VAL A 30 9.94 8.18 2.04
N VAL A 31 8.77 7.60 1.78
CA VAL A 31 7.87 7.10 2.82
C VAL A 31 7.83 5.58 2.73
N GLU A 32 8.37 4.91 3.74
CA GLU A 32 8.26 3.46 3.92
C GLU A 32 6.96 3.15 4.66
N VAL A 33 6.05 2.45 4.00
CA VAL A 33 4.79 1.97 4.59
C VAL A 33 4.90 0.48 4.78
N VAL A 34 5.00 0.04 6.03
CA VAL A 34 5.02 -1.39 6.35
C VAL A 34 3.58 -1.89 6.38
N ILE A 35 3.26 -2.81 5.47
CA ILE A 35 1.96 -3.47 5.37
C ILE A 35 2.10 -4.97 5.62
N ASP A 36 0.98 -5.64 5.82
CA ASP A 36 0.94 -7.10 5.91
C ASP A 36 1.31 -7.71 4.54
N PRO A 37 2.31 -8.61 4.48
CA PRO A 37 2.71 -9.24 3.23
C PRO A 37 1.72 -10.29 2.71
N GLU A 38 0.73 -10.70 3.51
CA GLU A 38 -0.27 -11.72 3.14
C GLU A 38 -1.51 -11.13 2.44
N GLU A 39 -1.66 -9.80 2.44
CA GLU A 39 -2.75 -9.11 1.75
C GLU A 39 -2.66 -9.26 0.22
N MET A 40 -3.81 -9.49 -0.41
CA MET A 40 -3.93 -9.78 -1.85
C MET A 40 -4.83 -8.76 -2.57
N VAL A 41 -4.74 -8.73 -3.90
CA VAL A 41 -5.55 -7.82 -4.74
C VAL A 41 -6.78 -8.56 -5.27
N PHE A 42 -7.96 -8.05 -4.91
CA PHE A 42 -9.26 -8.52 -5.42
C PHE A 42 -10.07 -7.37 -6.03
N PRO A 43 -11.01 -7.63 -6.96
CA PRO A 43 -11.36 -8.94 -7.52
C PRO A 43 -10.27 -9.52 -8.44
N MET A 44 -10.19 -10.85 -8.52
CA MET A 44 -9.21 -11.56 -9.36
C MET A 44 -9.89 -12.65 -10.20
N VAL A 45 -9.46 -12.79 -11.46
CA VAL A 45 -9.76 -13.98 -12.28
C VAL A 45 -8.57 -14.95 -12.18
N PRO A 46 -8.76 -16.20 -11.71
CA PRO A 46 -7.68 -17.17 -11.61
C PRO A 46 -7.03 -17.47 -12.97
N ALA A 47 -5.76 -17.88 -12.94
CA ALA A 47 -5.03 -18.19 -14.16
C ALA A 47 -5.74 -19.29 -14.98
N GLY A 48 -6.10 -18.96 -16.23
CA GLY A 48 -6.85 -19.87 -17.11
C GLY A 48 -8.36 -19.93 -16.86
N GLY A 49 -8.91 -19.12 -15.95
CA GLY A 49 -10.34 -19.01 -15.68
C GLY A 49 -11.11 -18.18 -16.72
N SER A 50 -12.44 -18.33 -16.74
CA SER A 50 -13.33 -17.40 -17.46
C SER A 50 -13.50 -16.11 -16.66
N ASN A 51 -13.75 -15.00 -17.35
CA ASN A 51 -14.15 -13.74 -16.71
C ASN A 51 -15.49 -13.83 -15.97
N ASP A 52 -16.26 -14.90 -16.19
CA ASP A 52 -17.48 -15.18 -15.43
C ASP A 52 -17.17 -15.73 -14.02
N PHE A 53 -15.95 -16.19 -13.76
CA PHE A 53 -15.51 -16.66 -12.45
C PHE A 53 -14.54 -15.65 -11.83
N ILE A 54 -15.06 -14.88 -10.87
CA ILE A 54 -14.35 -13.80 -10.20
C ILE A 54 -14.24 -14.16 -8.72
N ALA A 55 -13.02 -14.28 -8.22
CA ALA A 55 -12.75 -14.36 -6.79
C ALA A 55 -12.89 -12.96 -6.18
N MET A 56 -13.75 -12.81 -5.18
CA MET A 56 -14.02 -11.56 -4.48
C MET A 56 -13.17 -11.41 -3.22
N GLY A 57 -12.67 -12.51 -2.69
CA GLY A 57 -11.80 -12.54 -1.51
C GLY A 57 -11.00 -13.84 -1.39
N PRO A 58 -10.17 -13.97 -0.34
CA PRO A 58 -9.35 -15.16 -0.08
C PRO A 58 -10.17 -16.45 0.03
N GLU A 59 -11.43 -16.35 0.44
CA GLU A 59 -12.38 -17.47 0.56
C GLU A 59 -12.77 -18.10 -0.79
N ASP A 60 -12.56 -17.38 -1.89
CA ASP A 60 -12.90 -17.83 -3.25
C ASP A 60 -11.69 -18.41 -4.03
N LEU A 61 -10.50 -18.48 -3.39
CA LEU A 61 -9.24 -18.96 -3.98
C LEU A 61 -8.97 -20.45 -3.75
#